data_AF-A0A1B8ZKU9-F1
#
_entry.id   AF-A0A1B8ZKU9-F1
#
_cell.length_a   1.000
_cell.length_b   1.000
_cell.length_c   1.000
_cell.angle_alpha   90.00
_cell.angle_beta   90.00
_cell.angle_gamma   90.00
#
_symmetry.space_group_name_H-M   'P 1'
#
loop_
_entity.id
_entity.type
_entity.pdbx_description
1 polymer ?
#
loop_
_entity_poly.entity_id
_entity_poly.type
_entity_poly.pdbx_seq_one_letter_code
_entity_poly.pdbx_strand_id
1 'polypeptide(L)'
;MGQMIGIPFIFWLLFTLFDFGTIDQLFAIIGISGILINLTKLKNLVLMTILSFFMMLSPIIFKMIQIPIELFDYLVFKLPLSVFIIGYVALIILNARKEKVHSHNTSKLQ
;
A
#
# COMPACT_ATOMS: atom_id res chain seq x y z
N MET A 1 -2.68 26.44 -16.44
CA MET A 1 -2.58 24.97 -16.55
C MET A 1 -2.08 24.46 -15.22
N GLY A 2 -2.86 23.65 -14.49
CA GLY A 2 -2.45 23.12 -13.19
C GLY A 2 -1.60 21.87 -13.37
N GLN A 3 -0.39 21.87 -12.83
CA GLN A 3 0.48 20.70 -12.80
C GLN A 3 0.30 20.00 -11.44
N MET A 4 0.14 18.67 -11.44
CA MET A 4 0.21 17.94 -10.18
C MET A 4 1.63 18.05 -9.63
N ILE A 5 1.76 18.64 -8.44
CA ILE A 5 3.01 18.58 -7.70
C ILE A 5 3.19 17.13 -7.25
N GLY A 6 4.34 16.54 -7.59
CA GLY A 6 4.72 15.19 -7.18
C GLY A 6 5.02 15.11 -5.69
N ILE A 7 4.00 15.29 -4.85
CA ILE A 7 4.10 15.12 -3.39
C ILE A 7 4.26 13.62 -3.11
N PRO A 8 5.24 13.20 -2.29
CA PRO A 8 5.36 11.82 -1.89
C PRO A 8 4.05 11.30 -1.28
N PHE A 9 3.65 10.09 -1.68
CA PHE A 9 2.35 9.49 -1.35
C PHE A 9 2.01 9.52 0.15
N ILE A 10 3.01 9.30 1.01
CA ILE A 10 2.84 9.31 2.48
C ILE A 10 2.45 10.70 2.98
N PHE A 11 3.06 11.77 2.48
CA PHE A 11 2.67 13.13 2.86
C PHE A 11 1.26 13.45 2.38
N TRP A 12 0.92 13.03 1.17
CA TRP A 12 -0.44 13.18 0.64
C TRP A 12 -1.48 12.51 1.56
N LEU A 13 -1.24 11.26 1.98
CA LEU A 13 -2.12 10.55 2.92
C LEU A 13 -2.30 11.31 4.23
N LEU A 14 -1.21 11.82 4.81
CA LEU A 14 -1.26 12.56 6.08
C LEU A 14 -2.04 13.86 5.97
N PHE A 15 -1.86 14.63 4.91
CA PHE A 15 -2.64 15.87 4.70
C PHE A 15 -4.12 15.57 4.46
N THR A 16 -4.41 14.60 3.60
CA THR A 16 -5.79 14.21 3.25
C THR A 16 -6.54 13.59 4.43
N LEU A 17 -5.85 13.00 5.41
CA LEU A 17 -6.48 12.50 6.63
C LEU A 17 -7.23 13.60 7.40
N PHE A 18 -6.75 14.84 7.36
CA PHE A 18 -7.35 15.99 8.04
C PHE A 18 -8.39 16.75 7.19
N ASP A 19 -8.63 16.30 5.96
CA ASP A 19 -9.61 16.92 5.05
C ASP A 19 -11.02 16.35 5.28
N PHE A 20 -11.64 16.77 6.38
CA PHE A 20 -12.86 16.16 6.91
C PHE A 20 -14.06 16.24 5.97
N GLY A 21 -14.77 15.12 5.83
CA GLY A 21 -16.02 15.05 5.07
C GLY A 21 -15.83 14.78 3.57
N THR A 22 -14.59 14.51 3.14
CA THR A 22 -14.28 14.16 1.75
C THR A 22 -14.18 12.65 1.55
N ILE A 23 -14.47 12.18 0.32
CA ILE A 23 -14.24 10.77 -0.05
C ILE A 23 -12.72 10.47 -0.05
N ASP A 24 -11.90 11.46 -0.38
CA ASP A 24 -10.44 11.34 -0.33
C ASP A 24 -9.95 10.99 1.09
N GLN A 25 -10.57 11.54 2.14
CA GLN A 25 -10.28 11.19 3.54
C GLN A 25 -10.51 9.70 3.82
N LEU A 26 -11.60 9.11 3.33
CA LEU A 26 -11.87 7.68 3.52
C LEU A 26 -10.75 6.83 2.94
N PHE A 27 -10.32 7.13 1.71
CA PHE A 27 -9.21 6.43 1.10
C PHE A 27 -7.89 6.70 1.81
N ALA A 28 -7.65 7.91 2.34
CA ALA A 28 -6.48 8.18 3.16
C ALA A 28 -6.44 7.33 4.44
N ILE A 29 -7.57 7.18 5.14
CA ILE A 29 -7.72 6.31 6.31
C ILE A 29 -7.41 4.85 5.93
N ILE A 30 -7.94 4.35 4.81
CA ILE A 30 -7.68 3.00 4.32
C ILE A 30 -6.18 2.82 4.00
N GLY A 31 -5.56 3.79 3.32
CA GLY A 31 -4.14 3.75 3.00
C GLY A 31 -3.24 3.72 4.24
N ILE A 32 -3.52 4.58 5.22
CA ILE A 32 -2.77 4.66 6.48
C ILE A 32 -2.95 3.39 7.31
N SER A 33 -4.16 2.86 7.40
CA SER A 33 -4.40 1.59 8.12
C SER A 33 -3.69 0.42 7.45
N GLY A 34 -3.60 0.40 6.12
CA GLY A 34 -2.72 -0.51 5.39
C GLY A 34 -1.27 -0.42 5.86
N ILE A 35 -0.70 0.78 5.93
CA ILE A 35 0.67 1.00 6.46
C ILE A 35 0.81 0.46 7.88
N LEU A 36 -0.15 0.76 8.77
CA LEU A 36 -0.12 0.32 10.17
C LEU A 36 -0.13 -1.20 10.29
N ILE A 37 -0.92 -1.91 9.48
CA ILE A 37 -0.95 -3.38 9.48
C ILE A 37 0.45 -3.97 9.22
N ASN A 38 1.21 -3.40 8.28
CA ASN A 38 2.58 -3.85 8.01
C ASN A 38 3.58 -3.58 9.14
N LEU A 39 3.33 -2.57 9.97
CA LEU A 39 4.17 -2.27 11.14
C LEU A 39 3.83 -3.18 12.33
N THR A 40 2.65 -3.77 12.35
CA THR A 40 2.24 -4.70 13.41
C THR A 40 2.76 -6.12 13.20
N LYS A 41 3.30 -6.74 14.26
CA LYS A 41 3.70 -8.16 14.23
C LYS A 41 2.48 -9.06 14.40
N LEU A 42 1.81 -9.39 13.29
CA LEU A 42 0.65 -10.29 13.27
C LEU A 42 1.06 -11.73 12.92
N LYS A 43 0.30 -12.71 13.44
CA LYS A 43 0.55 -14.15 13.25
C LYS A 43 0.34 -14.64 11.81
N ASN A 44 -0.59 -14.03 11.06
CA ASN A 44 -0.92 -14.39 9.68
C ASN A 44 -0.23 -13.43 8.71
N LEU A 45 1.09 -13.57 8.59
CA LEU A 45 1.96 -12.67 7.82
C LEU A 45 1.51 -12.51 6.36
N VAL A 46 1.14 -13.58 5.65
CA VAL A 46 0.76 -13.50 4.23
C VAL A 46 -0.57 -12.78 4.03
N LEU A 47 -1.61 -13.21 4.74
CA LEU A 47 -2.95 -12.64 4.59
C LEU A 47 -2.97 -11.15 4.96
N MET A 48 -2.27 -10.79 6.05
CA MET A 48 -2.15 -9.40 6.48
C MET A 48 -1.34 -8.56 5.50
N THR A 49 -0.29 -9.13 4.88
CA THR A 49 0.46 -8.44 3.84
C THR A 49 -0.41 -8.18 2.60
N ILE A 50 -1.19 -9.16 2.15
CA ILE A 50 -2.09 -9.01 1.01
C ILE A 50 -3.16 -7.96 1.30
N LEU A 51 -3.76 -8.00 2.49
CA LEU A 51 -4.75 -7.00 2.92
C LEU A 51 -4.14 -5.60 2.93
N SER A 52 -2.96 -5.45 3.56
CA SER A 52 -2.21 -4.20 3.62
C SER A 52 -1.89 -3.66 2.23
N PHE A 53 -1.52 -4.53 1.29
CA PHE A 53 -1.26 -4.17 -0.10
C PHE A 53 -2.47 -3.51 -0.75
N PHE A 54 -3.64 -4.16 -0.71
CA PHE A 54 -4.86 -3.61 -1.31
C PHE A 54 -5.32 -2.34 -0.63
N MET A 55 -5.18 -2.26 0.70
CA MET A 55 -5.51 -1.05 1.46
C MET A 55 -4.63 0.13 1.05
N MET A 56 -3.32 -0.07 0.90
CA MET A 56 -2.39 0.97 0.43
C MET A 56 -2.55 1.30 -1.06
N LEU A 57 -3.02 0.36 -1.88
CA LEU A 57 -3.25 0.57 -3.31
C LEU A 57 -4.55 1.33 -3.59
N SER A 58 -5.57 1.18 -2.73
CA SER A 58 -6.88 1.82 -2.88
C SER A 58 -6.85 3.34 -3.10
N PRO A 59 -6.05 4.16 -2.37
CA PRO A 59 -6.04 5.62 -2.54
C PRO A 59 -5.35 6.01 -3.85
N ILE A 60 -4.38 5.21 -4.29
CA ILE A 60 -3.66 5.39 -5.55
C ILE A 60 -4.61 5.16 -6.73
N ILE A 61 -5.34 4.03 -6.72
CA ILE A 61 -6.33 3.71 -7.75
C ILE A 61 -7.39 4.80 -7.80
N PHE A 62 -7.90 5.24 -6.64
CA PHE A 62 -8.91 6.28 -6.59
C PHE A 62 -8.43 7.60 -7.22
N LYS A 63 -7.18 8.01 -6.94
CA LYS A 63 -6.59 9.19 -7.59
C LYS A 63 -6.37 9.01 -9.08
N MET A 64 -5.99 7.82 -9.54
CA MET A 64 -5.89 7.54 -10.98
C MET A 64 -7.24 7.57 -11.72
N ILE A 65 -8.35 7.33 -11.01
CA ILE A 65 -9.71 7.46 -11.59
C ILE A 65 -10.15 8.93 -11.65
N GLN A 66 -9.84 9.72 -10.61
CA GLN A 66 -10.24 11.13 -10.55
C GLN A 66 -9.46 12.03 -11.50
N ILE A 67 -8.18 11.72 -11.71
CA ILE A 67 -7.26 12.59 -12.43
C ILE A 67 -7.01 12.00 -13.82
N PRO A 68 -7.11 12.83 -14.88
CA PRO A 68 -6.70 12.42 -16.23
C PRO A 68 -5.29 11.84 -16.27
N ILE A 69 -5.11 10.72 -16.97
CA ILE A 69 -3.83 10.00 -17.05
C ILE A 69 -2.70 10.90 -17.58
N GLU A 70 -3.05 11.93 -18.37
CA GLU A 70 -2.15 12.90 -18.99
C GLU A 70 -1.50 13.86 -17.98
N LEU A 71 -2.10 14.04 -16.79
CA LEU A 71 -1.58 14.90 -15.73
C LEU A 71 -0.61 14.17 -14.80
N PHE A 72 -0.51 12.84 -14.92
CA PHE A 72 0.50 12.07 -14.21
C PHE A 72 1.84 12.20 -14.95
N ASP A 73 2.80 12.86 -14.31
CA ASP A 73 4.19 12.80 -14.77
C ASP A 73 4.63 11.34 -14.82
N TYR A 74 4.91 10.88 -16.04
CA TYR A 74 5.17 9.48 -16.35
C TYR A 74 6.35 8.93 -15.53
N LEU A 75 7.34 9.75 -15.19
CA LEU A 75 8.51 9.29 -14.43
C LEU A 75 8.30 9.46 -12.93
N VAL A 76 7.83 10.64 -12.49
CA VAL A 76 7.72 10.98 -11.07
C VAL A 76 6.63 10.16 -10.37
N PHE A 77 5.58 9.75 -11.09
CA PHE A 77 4.51 8.93 -10.52
C PHE A 77 4.69 7.43 -10.79
N LYS A 78 4.98 7.02 -12.03
CA LYS A 78 5.01 5.57 -12.37
C LYS A 78 6.18 4.85 -11.76
N LEU A 79 7.35 5.50 -11.63
CA LEU A 79 8.53 4.85 -11.09
C LEU A 79 8.31 4.50 -9.60
N PRO A 80 7.90 5.43 -8.70
CA PRO A 80 7.55 5.07 -7.33
C PRO A 80 6.44 4.01 -7.24
N LEU A 81 5.39 4.11 -8.08
CA LEU A 81 4.30 3.14 -8.09
C LEU A 81 4.76 1.74 -8.51
N SER A 82 5.61 1.64 -9.53
CA SER A 82 6.17 0.36 -9.97
C SER A 82 7.06 -0.28 -8.90
N VAL A 83 7.91 0.51 -8.25
CA VAL A 83 8.77 0.05 -7.14
C VAL A 83 7.90 -0.43 -5.98
N PHE A 84 6.83 0.30 -5.66
CA PHE A 84 5.87 -0.09 -4.65
C PHE A 84 5.23 -1.45 -4.97
N ILE A 85 4.67 -1.63 -6.18
CA ILE A 85 4.02 -2.88 -6.59
C ILE A 85 4.99 -4.06 -6.58
N ILE A 86 6.17 -3.90 -7.21
CA ILE A 86 7.17 -4.97 -7.30
C ILE A 86 7.69 -5.32 -5.90
N GLY A 87 7.99 -4.32 -5.08
CA GLY A 87 8.45 -4.51 -3.71
C GLY A 87 7.43 -5.25 -2.85
N TYR A 88 6.14 -4.90 -2.98
CA TYR A 88 5.09 -5.58 -2.24
C TYR A 88 4.87 -7.02 -2.68
N VAL A 89 4.88 -7.30 -3.99
CA VAL A 89 4.80 -8.66 -4.51
C VAL A 89 5.96 -9.50 -3.99
N ALA A 90 7.18 -8.96 -3.98
CA ALA A 90 8.34 -9.63 -3.40
C ALA A 90 8.14 -9.90 -1.90
N LEU A 91 7.59 -8.95 -1.15
CA LEU A 91 7.31 -9.08 0.28
C LEU A 91 6.26 -10.17 0.57
N ILE A 92 5.20 -10.25 -0.23
CA ILE A 92 4.19 -11.33 -0.16
C ILE A 92 4.86 -12.70 -0.38
N ILE A 93 5.70 -12.83 -1.40
CA ILE A 93 6.42 -14.08 -1.70
C ILE A 93 7.34 -14.47 -0.54
N LEU A 94 8.09 -13.52 0.02
CA LEU A 94 8.98 -13.77 1.16
C LEU A 94 8.20 -14.21 2.40
N ASN A 95 7.08 -13.57 2.71
CA ASN A 95 6.23 -13.96 3.84
C ASN A 95 5.59 -15.34 3.61
N ALA A 96 5.19 -15.67 2.39
CA ALA A 96 4.68 -17.00 2.05
C ALA A 96 5.72 -18.11 2.22
N ARG A 97 6.99 -17.82 1.91
CA ARG A 97 8.09 -18.76 2.19
C ARG A 97 8.33 -18.91 3.70
N LYS A 98 8.31 -17.81 4.46
CA LYS A 98 8.51 -17.84 5.92
C LYS A 98 7.42 -18.64 6.64
N GLU A 99 6.15 -18.45 6.28
CA GLU A 99 5.05 -19.20 6.88
C GLU A 99 5.16 -20.70 6.61
N LYS A 100 5.51 -21.11 5.39
CA LYS A 100 5.74 -22.53 5.05
C LYS A 100 6.85 -23.15 5.87
N VAL A 101 7.98 -22.44 6.03
CA VAL A 101 9.10 -22.91 6.86
C VAL A 101 8.70 -23.02 8.34
N HIS A 102 7.98 -22.02 8.86
CA HIS A 102 7.51 -22.05 10.25
C HIS A 102 6.56 -23.22 10.52
N SER A 103 5.59 -23.44 9.63
CA SER A 103 4.64 -24.56 9.70
C SER A 103 5.36 -25.92 9.66
N HIS A 104 6.37 -26.07 8.81
CA HIS A 104 7.18 -27.31 8.71
C HIS A 104 8.02 -27.60 9.96
N ASN A 105 8.54 -26.57 10.63
CA ASN A 105 9.33 -26.75 11.85
C ASN A 105 8.45 -27.13 13.05
N THR A 106 7.25 -26.56 13.17
CA THR A 106 6.30 -26.94 14.23
C THR A 106 5.82 -28.39 14.11
N SER A 107 5.68 -28.94 12.90
CA SER A 107 5.27 -30.34 12.71
C SER A 107 6.36 -31.38 13.04
N LYS A 108 7.62 -30.97 13.21
CA LYS A 108 8.72 -31.86 13.61
C LYS A 108 8.94 -31.93 15.13
N LEU A 109 8.32 -31.04 15.89
CA LEU A 109 8.45 -30.92 17.35
C LEU A 109 7.29 -31.61 18.11
N GLN A 110 6.29 -32.11 17.40
CA GLN A 110 5.18 -32.92 17.91
C GLN A 110 5.40 -34.38 17.57
#